data_AF-A0A662JRK2-F1
#
_entry.id   AF-A0A662JRK2-F1
#
_cell.length_a   1.000
_cell.length_b   1.000
_cell.length_c   1.000
_cell.angle_alpha   90.00
_cell.angle_beta   90.00
_cell.angle_gamma   90.00
#
_symmetry.space_group_name_H-M   'P 1'
#
loop_
_entity.id
_entity.type
_entity.pdbx_description
1 polymer ?
#
loop_
_entity_poly.entity_id
_entity_poly.type
_entity_poly.pdbx_seq_one_letter_code
_entity_poly.pdbx_strand_id
1 'polypeptide(L)'
;MYIWSWTKLLSTSGHEVLNKRVFAHLRRYIAIVRRIGLDSLRVMGIDILPGESPASTSQPHYAVVVLDKGKVKLKEDYVSKTRLLRLIYELKPDLIAIDNLYELAESKSSLINFVRRLPPGIRLVQVTRLHDGRELPLEVLSSMYRLSSQSKLSPLEAAEVAAKLASMGVGSVVKIHQGITRITIARTRTLKAGGMSRDRYLRSTRMEILRLTKRVKEALDRHGFDYDHYYRRTTHGLESSIFIVYAPRDSLRGVVKPIRGVDVKVRISPIEVHKVEFEPLVAKSKSPRGISGRYLIVGIDPGIVTGVAMIDIDGNPIMVFSRRYLPRNEILDMVYEYGIPVLIATDANPPSAMVKKLASTLGVPLFTPPRTLGVAEKEKLVQDYLEKHNYQLRVDDSHQRDALAAALKAYFNFKPKLDQVESKIRDLDLNISIREVKALILQGKSMTEAIREVVRRMKPKEEKQVVEVVDEKIVESLKTKIERQQIYINKLREERDLLLEEVKKLKEKLRQVEQEMERLLSEEGRKLRESRMMATLSARI
;
A
#
# COMPACT_ATOMS: atom_id res chain seq x y z
N MET A 1 12.55 26.87 1.71
CA MET A 1 13.21 27.67 0.67
C MET A 1 13.78 26.84 -0.51
N TYR A 2 13.99 25.52 -0.38
CA TYR A 2 14.59 24.70 -1.44
C TYR A 2 13.68 24.32 -2.61
N ILE A 3 12.35 24.41 -2.49
CA ILE A 3 11.41 23.92 -3.54
C ILE A 3 11.21 24.93 -4.69
N TRP A 4 11.44 26.23 -4.47
CA TRP A 4 11.28 27.26 -5.51
C TRP A 4 12.46 27.36 -6.49
N SER A 5 13.61 26.77 -6.16
CA SER A 5 14.80 26.76 -7.03
C SER A 5 14.65 25.77 -8.20
N TRP A 6 13.88 24.69 -8.02
CA TRP A 6 13.72 23.62 -9.00
C TRP A 6 12.98 24.01 -10.27
N THR A 7 12.05 24.96 -10.19
CA THR A 7 11.29 25.43 -11.36
C THR A 7 12.10 26.36 -12.26
N LYS A 8 13.14 27.01 -11.73
CA LYS A 8 13.92 28.01 -12.46
C LYS A 8 15.18 27.45 -13.12
N LEU A 9 15.72 26.33 -12.62
CA LEU A 9 16.99 25.75 -13.11
C LEU A 9 16.85 24.70 -14.23
N LEU A 10 15.63 24.32 -14.60
CA LEU A 10 15.34 23.25 -15.57
C LEU A 10 14.81 23.75 -16.92
N SER A 11 14.70 25.07 -17.11
CA SER A 11 14.27 25.67 -18.39
C SER A 11 15.41 25.97 -19.36
N THR A 12 16.65 25.60 -19.02
CA THR A 12 17.88 26.00 -19.77
C THR A 12 18.50 24.91 -20.63
N SER A 13 17.92 23.70 -20.71
CA SER A 13 18.44 22.62 -21.56
C SER A 13 17.38 22.16 -22.58
N GLY A 14 17.67 22.36 -23.87
CA GLY A 14 16.79 22.17 -25.02
C GLY A 14 16.40 20.72 -25.36
N HIS A 15 15.70 20.04 -24.45
CA HIS A 15 14.98 18.80 -24.72
C HIS A 15 13.53 18.93 -24.26
N GLU A 16 12.71 19.59 -25.07
CA GLU A 16 11.37 20.06 -24.69
C GLU A 16 10.30 18.95 -24.56
N VAL A 17 10.50 17.80 -25.21
CA VAL A 17 9.45 16.76 -25.31
C VAL A 17 9.60 15.68 -24.25
N LEU A 18 10.82 15.23 -23.94
CA LEU A 18 11.08 14.28 -22.85
C LEU A 18 10.83 14.91 -21.46
N ASN A 19 11.19 16.21 -21.32
CA ASN A 19 11.00 16.95 -20.08
C ASN A 19 9.53 17.13 -19.72
N LYS A 20 8.60 17.34 -20.67
CA LYS A 20 7.18 17.58 -20.37
C LYS A 20 6.49 16.40 -19.68
N ARG A 21 6.78 15.16 -20.09
CA ARG A 21 6.21 13.94 -19.46
C ARG A 21 6.79 13.69 -18.07
N VAL A 22 8.09 13.86 -17.90
CA VAL A 22 8.77 13.73 -16.59
C VAL A 22 8.34 14.84 -15.64
N PHE A 23 8.23 16.09 -16.11
CA PHE A 23 7.71 17.23 -15.33
C PHE A 23 6.26 17.02 -14.89
N ALA A 24 5.39 16.52 -15.77
CA ALA A 24 4.01 16.25 -15.43
C ALA A 24 3.90 15.13 -14.38
N HIS A 25 4.78 14.13 -14.45
CA HIS A 25 4.85 13.05 -13.47
C HIS A 25 5.35 13.54 -12.11
N LEU A 26 6.47 14.27 -12.07
CA LEU A 26 7.03 14.85 -10.84
C LEU A 26 6.09 15.87 -10.21
N ARG A 27 5.44 16.75 -10.99
CA ARG A 27 4.47 17.72 -10.44
C ARG A 27 3.25 17.04 -9.82
N ARG A 28 2.70 16.01 -10.46
CA ARG A 28 1.60 15.21 -9.87
C ARG A 28 2.06 14.48 -8.62
N TYR A 29 3.28 13.96 -8.63
CA TYR A 29 3.84 13.24 -7.49
C TYR A 29 4.10 14.17 -6.30
N ILE A 30 4.73 15.32 -6.51
CA ILE A 30 4.95 16.37 -5.50
C ILE A 30 3.62 16.91 -4.95
N ALA A 31 2.60 17.07 -5.79
CA ALA A 31 1.26 17.46 -5.35
C ALA A 31 0.60 16.39 -4.47
N ILE A 32 0.80 15.10 -4.78
CA ILE A 32 0.34 13.97 -3.97
C ILE A 32 1.09 13.93 -2.62
N VAL A 33 2.41 14.09 -2.64
CA VAL A 33 3.26 14.10 -1.43
C VAL A 33 2.86 15.22 -0.48
N ARG A 34 2.62 16.43 -1.01
CA ARG A 34 2.10 17.58 -0.25
C ARG A 34 0.69 17.36 0.28
N ARG A 35 -0.18 16.70 -0.50
CA ARG A 35 -1.56 16.36 -0.08
C ARG A 35 -1.60 15.31 1.04
N ILE A 36 -0.58 14.45 1.14
CA ILE A 36 -0.45 13.42 2.18
C ILE A 36 0.25 13.97 3.44
N GLY A 37 0.92 15.12 3.36
CA GLY A 37 1.62 15.72 4.51
C GLY A 37 2.95 15.04 4.86
N LEU A 38 3.57 14.32 3.92
CA LEU A 38 4.85 13.64 4.13
C LEU A 38 5.98 14.62 4.49
N ASP A 39 5.93 15.85 3.96
CA ASP A 39 6.91 16.93 4.22
C ASP A 39 6.98 17.36 5.70
N SER A 40 5.95 17.07 6.50
CA SER A 40 5.89 17.40 7.93
C SER A 40 6.29 16.25 8.86
N LEU A 41 6.56 15.07 8.32
CA LEU A 41 6.90 13.89 9.12
C LEU A 41 8.34 13.93 9.61
N ARG A 42 8.59 13.22 10.71
CA ARG A 42 9.92 12.93 11.19
C ARG A 42 10.42 11.64 10.55
N VAL A 43 11.52 11.72 9.81
CA VAL A 43 12.08 10.59 9.07
C VAL A 43 13.48 10.30 9.58
N MET A 44 13.76 9.06 9.94
CA MET A 44 15.08 8.60 10.35
C MET A 44 15.69 7.73 9.26
N GLY A 45 16.79 8.15 8.67
CA GLY A 45 17.60 7.34 7.75
C GLY A 45 18.68 6.58 8.51
N ILE A 46 18.92 5.33 8.11
CA ILE A 46 19.90 4.44 8.72
C ILE A 46 20.71 3.76 7.62
N ASP A 47 22.02 3.67 7.80
CA ASP A 47 22.93 2.86 6.99
C ASP A 47 23.96 2.13 7.89
N ILE A 48 24.57 1.04 7.40
CA ILE A 48 25.65 0.30 8.09
C ILE A 48 27.02 0.87 7.71
N LEU A 49 27.95 0.91 8.68
CA LEU A 49 29.35 1.26 8.41
C LEU A 49 30.14 0.12 7.70
N PRO A 50 30.96 0.42 6.67
CA PRO A 50 31.75 -0.55 5.92
C PRO A 50 32.76 -1.31 6.79
N GLY A 51 32.88 -2.62 6.59
CA GLY A 51 33.78 -3.50 7.36
C GLY A 51 33.09 -4.24 8.51
N GLU A 52 31.85 -3.87 8.83
CA GLU A 52 31.01 -4.53 9.82
C GLU A 52 29.72 -5.02 9.18
N SER A 53 29.86 -6.09 8.38
CA SER A 53 28.68 -6.91 8.06
C SER A 53 28.09 -7.39 9.38
N PRO A 54 26.76 -7.47 9.54
CA PRO A 54 26.19 -7.96 10.78
C PRO A 54 26.58 -9.43 11.09
N ALA A 55 27.23 -10.11 10.13
CA ALA A 55 27.90 -11.41 10.29
C ALA A 55 29.35 -11.36 10.86
N SER A 56 29.95 -10.20 11.14
CA SER A 56 31.29 -10.11 11.75
C SER A 56 31.24 -10.24 13.28
N THR A 57 32.36 -10.61 13.89
CA THR A 57 32.49 -10.82 15.35
C THR A 57 32.39 -9.50 16.16
N SER A 58 32.45 -8.33 15.50
CA SER A 58 32.29 -7.00 16.11
C SER A 58 30.83 -6.54 16.04
N GLN A 59 30.35 -5.81 17.06
CA GLN A 59 28.97 -5.30 17.06
C GLN A 59 28.79 -4.29 15.92
N PRO A 60 27.74 -4.41 15.08
CA PRO A 60 27.54 -3.51 13.96
C PRO A 60 27.22 -2.09 14.44
N HIS A 61 27.91 -1.12 13.84
CA HIS A 61 27.65 0.30 14.01
C HIS A 61 26.89 0.88 12.80
N TYR A 62 26.03 1.84 13.09
CA TYR A 62 25.11 2.46 12.15
C TYR A 62 25.40 3.96 12.00
N ALA A 63 25.21 4.50 10.81
CA ALA A 63 25.07 5.93 10.60
C ALA A 63 23.58 6.31 10.65
N VAL A 64 23.24 7.34 11.42
CA VAL A 64 21.84 7.74 11.67
C VAL A 64 21.66 9.22 11.37
N VAL A 65 20.65 9.52 10.53
CA VAL A 65 20.26 10.89 10.19
C VAL A 65 18.78 11.07 10.43
N VAL A 66 18.39 12.12 11.16
CA VAL A 66 16.98 12.40 11.46
C VAL A 66 16.58 13.71 10.82
N LEU A 67 15.54 13.64 9.98
CA LEU A 67 14.85 14.78 9.40
C LEU A 67 13.60 15.09 10.21
N ASP A 68 13.36 16.37 10.49
CA ASP A 68 12.12 16.89 11.07
C ASP A 68 11.62 18.02 10.18
N LYS A 69 10.40 17.87 9.63
CA LYS A 69 9.82 18.81 8.64
C LYS A 69 10.76 19.09 7.45
N GLY A 70 11.41 18.04 6.95
CA GLY A 70 12.36 18.10 5.83
C GLY A 70 13.72 18.75 6.12
N LYS A 71 14.01 19.10 7.39
CA LYS A 71 15.31 19.63 7.81
C LYS A 71 16.07 18.61 8.65
N VAL A 72 17.38 18.51 8.45
CA VAL A 72 18.26 17.69 9.28
C VAL A 72 18.26 18.25 10.71
N LYS A 73 17.88 17.40 11.66
CA LYS A 73 17.88 17.70 13.10
C LYS A 73 19.03 17.02 13.82
N LEU A 74 19.42 15.83 13.37
CA LEU A 74 20.48 15.02 13.99
C LEU A 74 21.25 14.27 12.90
N LYS A 75 22.57 14.19 13.08
CA LYS A 75 23.50 13.34 12.35
C LYS A 75 24.44 12.72 13.38
N GLU A 76 24.39 11.41 13.54
CA GLU A 76 25.32 10.65 14.38
C GLU A 76 25.94 9.53 13.53
N ASP A 77 27.25 9.38 13.62
CA ASP A 77 27.98 8.26 13.02
C ASP A 77 28.44 7.29 14.13
N TYR A 78 28.81 6.06 13.79
CA TYR A 78 29.24 5.03 14.74
C TYR A 78 28.21 4.72 15.86
N VAL A 79 26.93 4.62 15.51
CA VAL A 79 25.84 4.36 16.47
C VAL A 79 25.68 2.86 16.70
N SER A 80 25.84 2.39 17.94
CA SER A 80 25.56 0.98 18.27
C SER A 80 24.07 0.64 18.16
N LYS A 81 23.74 -0.64 17.95
CA LYS A 81 22.33 -1.13 17.89
C LYS A 81 21.48 -0.71 19.10
N THR A 82 22.07 -0.72 20.30
CA THR A 82 21.39 -0.32 21.55
C THR A 82 21.10 1.18 21.56
N ARG A 83 22.05 2.01 21.12
CA ARG A 83 21.87 3.46 21.00
C ARG A 83 20.85 3.79 19.92
N LEU A 84 20.87 3.10 18.78
CA LEU A 84 19.88 3.25 17.71
C LEU A 84 18.46 3.02 18.24
N LEU A 85 18.22 1.92 18.97
CA LEU A 85 16.91 1.65 19.56
C LEU A 85 16.51 2.75 20.55
N ARG A 86 17.42 3.25 21.39
CA ARG A 86 17.12 4.39 22.29
C ARG A 86 16.71 5.64 21.51
N LEU A 87 17.45 6.00 20.46
CA LEU A 87 17.13 7.13 19.60
C LEU A 87 15.74 6.99 18.95
N ILE A 88 15.36 5.79 18.51
CA ILE A 88 14.03 5.51 17.95
C ILE A 88 12.94 5.74 19.01
N TYR A 89 13.15 5.29 20.25
CA TYR A 89 12.18 5.46 21.33
C TYR A 89 12.07 6.92 21.82
N GLU A 90 13.18 7.65 21.86
CA GLU A 90 13.25 9.05 22.26
C GLU A 90 12.63 9.98 21.21
N LEU A 91 13.01 9.78 19.93
CA LEU A 91 12.63 10.66 18.84
C LEU A 91 11.31 10.28 18.18
N LYS A 92 10.85 9.03 18.33
CA LYS A 92 9.62 8.48 17.74
C LYS A 92 9.41 8.92 16.28
N PRO A 93 10.31 8.55 15.35
CA PRO A 93 10.16 8.91 13.95
C PRO A 93 8.91 8.27 13.36
N ASP A 94 8.23 8.96 12.44
CA ASP A 94 7.08 8.40 11.71
C ASP A 94 7.53 7.35 10.69
N LEU A 95 8.70 7.58 10.09
CA LEU A 95 9.30 6.73 9.06
C LEU A 95 10.75 6.39 9.44
N ILE A 96 11.14 5.12 9.24
CA ILE A 96 12.53 4.69 9.22
C ILE A 96 12.88 4.32 7.77
N ALA A 97 13.87 4.97 7.19
CA ALA A 97 14.31 4.79 5.80
C ALA A 97 15.64 4.06 5.75
N ILE A 98 15.73 3.04 4.91
CA ILE A 98 16.94 2.24 4.70
C ILE A 98 17.18 1.97 3.22
N ASP A 99 18.44 1.75 2.88
CA ASP A 99 18.88 1.21 1.59
C ASP A 99 18.40 -0.25 1.44
N ASN A 100 18.85 -1.11 2.35
CA ASN A 100 18.67 -2.55 2.28
C ASN A 100 18.17 -3.12 3.61
N LEU A 101 17.12 -3.94 3.56
CA LEU A 101 16.57 -4.57 4.76
C LEU A 101 17.56 -5.47 5.51
N TYR A 102 18.52 -6.06 4.80
CA TYR A 102 19.52 -6.92 5.41
C TYR A 102 20.56 -6.15 6.23
N GLU A 103 20.61 -4.82 6.13
CA GLU A 103 21.43 -3.97 6.98
C GLU A 103 20.88 -3.88 8.41
N LEU A 104 19.56 -3.91 8.59
CA LEU A 104 18.98 -3.94 9.93
C LEU A 104 18.99 -5.35 10.53
N ALA A 105 19.02 -6.38 9.68
CA ALA A 105 18.87 -7.76 10.10
C ALA A 105 19.40 -8.78 9.09
N GLU A 106 20.36 -9.61 9.51
CA GLU A 106 20.95 -10.69 8.71
C GLU A 106 19.95 -11.75 8.23
N SER A 107 18.82 -11.90 8.93
CA SER A 107 17.82 -12.91 8.61
C SER A 107 16.41 -12.32 8.66
N LYS A 108 15.48 -12.93 7.91
CA LYS A 108 14.05 -12.60 7.99
C LYS A 108 13.54 -12.64 9.43
N SER A 109 13.96 -13.62 10.22
CA SER A 109 13.59 -13.75 11.65
C SER A 109 14.11 -12.58 12.49
N SER A 110 15.36 -12.14 12.25
CA SER A 110 15.96 -10.99 12.91
C SER A 110 15.25 -9.69 12.54
N LEU A 111 14.82 -9.54 11.28
CA LEU A 111 14.09 -8.37 10.80
C LEU A 111 12.72 -8.28 11.48
N ILE A 112 12.02 -9.41 11.58
CA ILE A 112 10.72 -9.50 12.27
C ILE A 112 10.85 -9.12 13.73
N ASN A 113 11.89 -9.60 14.41
CA ASN A 113 12.13 -9.26 15.81
C ASN A 113 12.53 -7.78 15.98
N PHE A 114 13.27 -7.21 15.04
CA PHE A 114 13.60 -5.78 15.05
C PHE A 114 12.33 -4.94 14.92
N VAL A 115 11.49 -5.20 13.91
CA VAL A 115 10.24 -4.46 13.69
C VAL A 115 9.28 -4.60 14.86
N ARG A 116 9.20 -5.79 15.49
CA ARG A 116 8.39 -6.01 16.71
C ARG A 116 8.83 -5.18 17.92
N ARG A 117 10.10 -4.76 17.98
CA ARG A 117 10.64 -3.92 19.07
C ARG A 117 10.45 -2.43 18.80
N LEU A 118 10.01 -2.03 17.62
CA LEU A 118 9.74 -0.63 17.31
C LEU A 118 8.47 -0.15 18.04
N PRO A 119 8.42 1.12 18.48
CA PRO A 119 7.19 1.75 18.93
C PRO A 119 6.05 1.63 17.89
N PRO A 120 4.78 1.55 18.34
CA PRO A 120 3.64 1.48 17.43
C PRO A 120 3.55 2.75 16.57
N GLY A 121 3.16 2.58 15.30
CA GLY A 121 2.97 3.67 14.34
C GLY A 121 4.18 3.99 13.46
N ILE A 122 5.37 3.47 13.79
CA ILE A 122 6.57 3.64 12.95
C ILE A 122 6.48 2.75 11.71
N ARG A 123 6.74 3.31 10.53
CA ARG A 123 6.80 2.54 9.27
C ARG A 123 8.24 2.41 8.76
N LEU A 124 8.68 1.18 8.54
CA LEU A 124 9.96 0.89 7.91
C LEU A 124 9.83 0.98 6.38
N VAL A 125 10.73 1.71 5.72
CA VAL A 125 10.70 2.01 4.28
C VAL A 125 12.03 1.61 3.66
N GLN A 126 11.98 0.77 2.63
CA GLN A 126 13.13 0.50 1.77
C GLN A 126 13.07 1.46 0.57
N VAL A 127 14.04 2.38 0.48
CA VAL A 127 14.01 3.46 -0.53
C VAL A 127 14.42 2.99 -1.92
N THR A 128 15.25 1.95 -1.98
CA THR A 128 15.75 1.33 -3.23
C THR A 128 14.64 0.63 -4.00
N ARG A 129 13.55 0.24 -3.34
CA ARG A 129 12.40 -0.45 -3.95
C ARG A 129 11.30 0.53 -4.34
N LEU A 130 11.20 0.79 -5.64
CA LEU A 130 10.25 1.74 -6.23
C LEU A 130 8.81 1.23 -6.26
N HIS A 131 7.89 2.16 -6.51
CA HIS A 131 6.45 1.94 -6.55
C HIS A 131 5.97 0.94 -7.62
N ASP A 132 6.77 0.68 -8.65
CA ASP A 132 6.50 -0.28 -9.72
C ASP A 132 7.13 -1.66 -9.45
N GLY A 133 7.73 -1.85 -8.27
CA GLY A 133 8.37 -3.10 -7.85
C GLY A 133 9.82 -3.25 -8.34
N ARG A 134 10.35 -2.30 -9.12
CA ARG A 134 11.75 -2.30 -9.52
C ARG A 134 12.63 -1.88 -8.34
N GLU A 135 13.82 -2.46 -8.28
CA GLU A 135 14.87 -2.05 -7.35
C GLU A 135 15.93 -1.26 -8.11
N LEU A 136 16.26 -0.08 -7.61
CA LEU A 136 17.35 0.75 -8.12
C LEU A 136 18.36 1.01 -7.00
N PRO A 137 19.67 1.00 -7.29
CA PRO A 137 20.69 1.38 -6.32
C PRO A 137 20.48 2.79 -5.76
N LEU A 138 20.89 2.99 -4.51
CA LEU A 138 20.71 4.25 -3.81
C LEU A 138 21.41 5.41 -4.54
N GLU A 139 22.56 5.18 -5.17
CA GLU A 139 23.34 6.18 -5.91
C GLU A 139 22.61 6.67 -7.16
N VAL A 140 21.92 5.74 -7.85
CA VAL A 140 21.09 6.06 -9.02
C VAL A 140 19.92 6.92 -8.60
N LEU A 141 19.27 6.56 -7.48
CA LEU A 141 18.18 7.36 -6.90
C LEU A 141 18.67 8.73 -6.43
N SER A 142 19.82 8.80 -5.75
CA SER A 142 20.43 10.05 -5.31
C SER A 142 20.67 10.99 -6.49
N SER A 143 21.25 10.48 -7.57
CA SER A 143 21.53 11.23 -8.79
C SER A 143 20.25 11.69 -9.47
N MET A 144 19.25 10.80 -9.59
CA MET A 144 17.95 11.09 -10.21
C MET A 144 17.19 12.21 -9.48
N TYR A 145 17.25 12.21 -8.15
CA TYR A 145 16.63 13.24 -7.30
C TYR A 145 17.57 14.40 -6.95
N ARG A 146 18.77 14.45 -7.53
CA ARG A 146 19.82 15.47 -7.33
C ARG A 146 20.12 15.74 -5.85
N LEU A 147 20.18 14.67 -5.05
CA LEU A 147 20.47 14.73 -3.62
C LEU A 147 21.97 14.68 -3.34
N SER A 148 22.75 14.02 -4.20
CA SER A 148 24.21 14.06 -4.22
C SER A 148 24.74 13.96 -5.66
N SER A 149 25.97 14.43 -5.86
CA SER A 149 26.69 14.42 -7.15
C SER A 149 27.81 13.39 -7.20
N GLN A 150 27.96 12.58 -6.14
CA GLN A 150 29.09 11.66 -5.96
C GLN A 150 28.70 10.23 -6.33
N SER A 151 29.63 9.49 -6.92
CA SER A 151 29.44 8.10 -7.37
C SER A 151 29.46 7.07 -6.23
N LYS A 152 30.00 7.43 -5.06
CA LYS A 152 30.03 6.59 -3.87
C LYS A 152 29.63 7.43 -2.66
N LEU A 153 28.61 6.98 -1.94
CA LEU A 153 28.11 7.65 -0.74
C LEU A 153 28.88 7.14 0.48
N SER A 154 29.26 8.04 1.40
CA SER A 154 29.62 7.63 2.76
C SER A 154 28.37 7.14 3.50
N PRO A 155 28.50 6.34 4.56
CA PRO A 155 27.34 5.80 5.27
C PRO A 155 26.42 6.87 5.86
N LEU A 156 27.01 7.97 6.36
CA LEU A 156 26.25 9.11 6.84
C LEU A 156 25.49 9.83 5.71
N GLU A 157 26.09 9.93 4.53
CA GLU A 157 25.43 10.48 3.35
C GLU A 157 24.34 9.55 2.81
N ALA A 158 24.57 8.23 2.80
CA ALA A 158 23.59 7.24 2.42
C ALA A 158 22.37 7.28 3.34
N ALA A 159 22.58 7.34 4.65
CA ALA A 159 21.52 7.55 5.64
C ALA A 159 20.75 8.87 5.40
N GLU A 160 21.45 9.97 5.10
CA GLU A 160 20.80 11.24 4.77
C GLU A 160 19.98 11.18 3.47
N VAL A 161 20.53 10.57 2.43
CA VAL A 161 19.86 10.39 1.12
C VAL A 161 18.62 9.53 1.31
N ALA A 162 18.70 8.41 2.04
CA ALA A 162 17.57 7.55 2.33
C ALA A 162 16.46 8.31 3.08
N ALA A 163 16.81 9.08 4.12
CA ALA A 163 15.83 9.90 4.84
C ALA A 163 15.14 10.92 3.92
N LYS A 164 15.91 11.59 3.05
CA LYS A 164 15.37 12.59 2.11
C LYS A 164 14.45 11.93 1.07
N LEU A 165 14.85 10.81 0.48
CA LEU A 165 14.03 10.06 -0.48
C LEU A 165 12.70 9.63 0.13
N ALA A 166 12.72 9.07 1.35
CA ALA A 166 11.49 8.68 2.05
C ALA A 166 10.60 9.90 2.39
N SER A 167 11.18 11.05 2.77
CA SER A 167 10.41 12.29 2.99
C SER A 167 9.73 12.79 1.70
N MET A 168 10.34 12.50 0.54
CA MET A 168 9.77 12.78 -0.79
C MET A 168 8.76 11.72 -1.25
N GLY A 169 8.46 10.71 -0.44
CA GLY A 169 7.52 9.65 -0.76
C GLY A 169 8.10 8.48 -1.57
N VAL A 170 9.41 8.49 -1.83
CA VAL A 170 10.11 7.46 -2.61
C VAL A 170 10.39 6.23 -1.74
N GLY A 171 10.17 5.05 -2.30
CA GLY A 171 10.39 3.77 -1.64
C GLY A 171 9.11 2.99 -1.37
N SER A 172 9.27 1.85 -0.72
CA SER A 172 8.17 0.97 -0.34
C SER A 172 8.22 0.65 1.15
N VAL A 173 7.08 0.76 1.81
CA VAL A 173 6.87 0.35 3.20
C VAL A 173 6.94 -1.17 3.29
N VAL A 174 7.71 -1.64 4.27
CA VAL A 174 7.88 -3.05 4.56
C VAL A 174 6.72 -3.51 5.44
N LYS A 175 5.89 -4.40 4.91
CA LYS A 175 4.86 -5.10 5.65
C LYS A 175 5.29 -6.51 5.98
N ILE A 176 5.26 -6.82 7.26
CA ILE A 176 5.53 -8.18 7.75
C ILE A 176 4.19 -8.83 8.01
N HIS A 177 3.85 -9.81 7.18
CA HIS A 177 2.71 -10.68 7.44
C HIS A 177 3.08 -11.71 8.49
N GLN A 178 2.19 -11.87 9.46
CA GLN A 178 2.38 -12.87 10.51
C GLN A 178 2.22 -14.26 9.91
N GLY A 179 3.14 -15.18 10.22
CA GLY A 179 2.98 -16.57 9.82
C GLY A 179 1.74 -17.19 10.46
N ILE A 180 1.20 -18.24 9.86
CA ILE A 180 0.01 -18.95 10.33
C ILE A 180 0.39 -20.38 10.69
N THR A 181 -0.08 -20.87 11.84
CA THR A 181 0.22 -22.22 12.31
C THR A 181 -1.04 -23.04 12.52
N ARG A 182 -1.05 -24.27 11.99
CA ARG A 182 -2.08 -25.27 12.26
C ARG A 182 -1.70 -26.13 13.46
N ILE A 183 -2.57 -26.23 14.45
CA ILE A 183 -2.49 -27.22 15.52
C ILE A 183 -3.59 -28.25 15.27
N THR A 184 -3.23 -29.50 14.96
CA THR A 184 -4.15 -30.60 14.72
C THR A 184 -4.10 -31.59 15.88
N ILE A 185 -5.24 -31.80 16.53
CA ILE A 185 -5.47 -32.80 17.57
C ILE A 185 -6.36 -33.88 16.97
N ALA A 186 -5.82 -35.08 16.81
CA ALA A 186 -6.51 -36.18 16.17
C ALA A 186 -5.98 -37.53 16.67
N ARG A 187 -6.69 -38.60 16.34
CA ARG A 187 -6.25 -39.97 16.64
C ARG A 187 -4.93 -40.29 15.94
N THR A 188 -4.08 -41.08 16.59
CA THR A 188 -2.83 -41.58 16.01
C THR A 188 -3.11 -42.69 15.00
N ARG A 189 -4.04 -43.60 15.33
CA ARG A 189 -4.33 -44.83 14.61
C ARG A 189 -5.70 -44.77 13.95
N THR A 190 -5.84 -45.40 12.78
CA THR A 190 -7.13 -45.70 12.16
C THR A 190 -7.42 -47.18 12.39
N LEU A 191 -8.51 -47.49 13.11
CA LEU A 191 -8.89 -48.87 13.40
C LEU A 191 -9.51 -49.56 12.17
N LYS A 192 -9.17 -50.83 11.91
CA LYS A 192 -9.92 -51.74 11.02
C LYS A 192 -10.84 -52.65 11.86
N ALA A 193 -12.04 -52.92 11.33
CA ALA A 193 -13.14 -53.86 11.71
C ALA A 193 -13.53 -54.13 13.20
N GLY A 194 -14.85 -54.10 13.44
CA GLY A 194 -15.76 -54.61 14.50
C GLY A 194 -15.31 -55.10 15.90
N GLY A 195 -16.07 -54.70 16.94
CA GLY A 195 -16.05 -55.32 18.29
C GLY A 195 -16.37 -54.36 19.45
N MET A 196 -16.78 -54.86 20.62
CA MET A 196 -17.06 -54.04 21.82
C MET A 196 -15.82 -53.27 22.33
N SER A 197 -14.62 -53.82 22.11
CA SER A 197 -13.34 -53.16 22.40
C SER A 197 -13.12 -51.88 21.58
N ARG A 198 -13.69 -51.82 20.36
CA ARG A 198 -13.62 -50.68 19.45
C ARG A 198 -14.37 -49.47 20.00
N ASP A 199 -15.59 -49.65 20.51
CA ASP A 199 -16.40 -48.55 21.01
C ASP A 199 -15.86 -47.99 22.33
N ARG A 200 -15.28 -48.85 23.17
CA ARG A 200 -14.55 -48.42 24.38
C ARG A 200 -13.34 -47.58 24.00
N TYR A 201 -12.53 -48.05 23.04
CA TYR A 201 -11.38 -47.32 22.53
C TYR A 201 -11.80 -45.95 21.97
N LEU A 202 -12.76 -45.93 21.04
CA LEU A 202 -13.23 -44.71 20.40
C LEU A 202 -13.74 -43.69 21.42
N ARG A 203 -14.48 -44.14 22.44
CA ARG A 203 -14.92 -43.27 23.55
C ARG A 203 -13.74 -42.69 24.32
N SER A 204 -12.79 -43.54 24.74
CA SER A 204 -11.58 -43.10 25.45
C SER A 204 -10.82 -42.03 24.64
N THR A 205 -10.54 -42.33 23.37
CA THR A 205 -9.77 -41.43 22.50
C THR A 205 -10.51 -40.11 22.23
N ARG A 206 -11.83 -40.14 22.02
CA ARG A 206 -12.63 -38.92 21.79
C ARG A 206 -12.68 -38.01 23.02
N MET A 207 -12.72 -38.61 24.22
CA MET A 207 -12.65 -37.87 25.48
C MET A 207 -11.26 -37.27 25.70
N GLU A 208 -10.21 -38.02 25.37
CA GLU A 208 -8.84 -37.52 25.43
C GLU A 208 -8.60 -36.36 24.45
N ILE A 209 -9.11 -36.46 23.22
CA ILE A 209 -9.08 -35.35 22.24
C ILE A 209 -9.79 -34.12 22.83
N LEU A 210 -10.99 -34.29 23.41
CA LEU A 210 -11.71 -33.17 24.03
C LEU A 210 -10.89 -32.51 25.17
N ARG A 211 -10.26 -33.31 26.03
CA ARG A 211 -9.41 -32.81 27.13
C ARG A 211 -8.21 -32.04 26.60
N LEU A 212 -7.53 -32.57 25.59
CA LEU A 212 -6.39 -31.91 24.95
C LEU A 212 -6.82 -30.62 24.23
N THR A 213 -7.97 -30.63 23.54
CA THR A 213 -8.56 -29.45 22.91
C THR A 213 -8.79 -28.33 23.92
N LYS A 214 -9.38 -28.63 25.08
CA LYS A 214 -9.59 -27.63 26.15
C LYS A 214 -8.27 -27.05 26.65
N ARG A 215 -7.29 -27.91 26.93
CA ARG A 215 -5.95 -27.50 27.37
C ARG A 215 -5.23 -26.61 26.33
N VAL A 216 -5.31 -26.96 25.04
CA VAL A 216 -4.73 -26.13 23.98
C VAL A 216 -5.46 -24.80 23.87
N LYS A 217 -6.80 -24.81 23.91
CA LYS A 217 -7.62 -23.59 23.87
C LYS A 217 -7.26 -22.63 25.02
N GLU A 218 -7.22 -23.14 26.25
CA GLU A 218 -6.83 -22.37 27.44
C GLU A 218 -5.41 -21.82 27.35
N ALA A 219 -4.46 -22.60 26.81
CA ALA A 219 -3.10 -22.15 26.61
C ALA A 219 -3.03 -21.00 25.59
N LEU A 220 -3.77 -21.09 24.48
CA LEU A 220 -3.85 -20.04 23.47
C LEU A 220 -4.53 -18.77 24.01
N ASP A 221 -5.67 -18.93 24.68
CA ASP A 221 -6.43 -17.82 25.28
C ASP A 221 -5.60 -17.08 26.33
N ARG A 222 -4.89 -17.80 27.22
CA ARG A 222 -4.04 -17.22 28.26
C ARG A 222 -2.90 -16.36 27.71
N HIS A 223 -2.34 -16.75 26.57
CA HIS A 223 -1.25 -16.03 25.92
C HIS A 223 -1.75 -15.01 24.87
N GLY A 224 -3.08 -14.82 24.74
CA GLY A 224 -3.67 -13.83 23.86
C GLY A 224 -3.54 -14.13 22.36
N PHE A 225 -3.39 -15.40 21.97
CA PHE A 225 -3.31 -15.76 20.55
C PHE A 225 -4.68 -15.71 19.89
N ASP A 226 -4.77 -15.07 18.72
CA ASP A 226 -5.96 -15.16 17.87
C ASP A 226 -5.92 -16.44 17.02
N TYR A 227 -7.07 -17.12 16.94
CA TYR A 227 -7.24 -18.36 16.20
C TYR A 227 -8.67 -18.55 15.70
N ASP A 228 -8.80 -19.44 14.72
CA ASP A 228 -10.03 -20.15 14.37
C ASP A 228 -9.99 -21.59 14.91
N HIS A 229 -11.11 -22.06 15.42
CA HIS A 229 -11.24 -23.40 16.00
C HIS A 229 -12.28 -24.22 15.25
N TYR A 230 -11.82 -25.26 14.57
CA TYR A 230 -12.65 -26.23 13.86
C TYR A 230 -12.64 -27.54 14.62
N TYR A 231 -13.81 -28.15 14.83
CA TYR A 231 -13.89 -29.44 15.52
C TYR A 231 -15.05 -30.26 14.96
N ARG A 232 -14.94 -31.58 15.11
CA ARG A 232 -16.03 -32.52 14.81
C ARG A 232 -16.57 -33.11 16.10
N ARG A 233 -17.79 -32.73 16.48
CA ARG A 233 -18.48 -33.28 17.66
C ARG A 233 -19.01 -34.68 17.38
N THR A 234 -19.03 -35.48 18.43
CA THR A 234 -19.68 -36.79 18.48
C THR A 234 -20.49 -36.88 19.77
N THR A 235 -21.29 -37.93 19.95
CA THR A 235 -22.04 -38.19 21.20
C THR A 235 -21.14 -38.23 22.44
N HIS A 236 -19.89 -38.67 22.29
CA HIS A 236 -18.95 -38.88 23.39
C HIS A 236 -17.60 -38.17 23.15
N GLY A 237 -17.62 -36.84 23.07
CA GLY A 237 -16.41 -36.02 22.89
C GLY A 237 -16.17 -35.59 21.44
N LEU A 238 -14.89 -35.42 21.06
CA LEU A 238 -14.49 -34.90 19.74
C LEU A 238 -13.80 -35.98 18.89
N GLU A 239 -14.16 -36.07 17.61
CA GLU A 239 -13.41 -36.93 16.68
C GLU A 239 -12.09 -36.29 16.23
N SER A 240 -12.08 -34.97 16.06
CA SER A 240 -10.89 -34.19 15.75
C SER A 240 -11.09 -32.73 16.14
N SER A 241 -9.98 -32.02 16.34
CA SER A 241 -9.95 -30.59 16.64
C SER A 241 -8.75 -29.96 15.96
N ILE A 242 -8.97 -28.85 15.28
CA ILE A 242 -7.95 -28.09 14.55
C ILE A 242 -8.05 -26.63 14.97
N PHE A 243 -6.91 -26.06 15.34
CA PHE A 243 -6.75 -24.62 15.53
C PHE A 243 -5.92 -24.06 14.38
N ILE A 244 -6.41 -23.01 13.74
CA ILE A 244 -5.63 -22.17 12.82
C ILE A 244 -5.25 -20.93 13.62
N VAL A 245 -4.00 -20.87 14.05
CA VAL A 245 -3.48 -19.79 14.89
C VAL A 245 -2.80 -18.77 14.00
N TYR A 246 -3.19 -17.50 14.12
CA TYR A 246 -2.61 -16.37 13.40
C TYR A 246 -1.29 -15.94 14.03
N ALA A 247 -0.38 -16.90 14.16
CA ALA A 247 0.93 -16.70 14.74
C ALA A 247 1.93 -17.72 14.16
N PRO A 248 3.20 -17.35 14.01
CA PRO A 248 4.23 -18.23 13.48
C PRO A 248 4.54 -19.37 14.45
N ARG A 249 5.05 -20.48 13.92
CA ARG A 249 5.35 -21.70 14.68
C ARG A 249 6.24 -21.44 15.91
N ASP A 250 7.19 -20.53 15.79
CA ASP A 250 8.15 -20.23 16.86
C ASP A 250 7.50 -19.53 18.06
N SER A 251 6.47 -18.71 17.83
CA SER A 251 5.73 -18.06 18.92
C SER A 251 4.95 -19.05 19.79
N LEU A 252 4.64 -20.23 19.25
CA LEU A 252 3.94 -21.30 19.96
C LEU A 252 4.88 -22.23 20.74
N ARG A 253 6.21 -22.03 20.68
CA ARG A 253 7.17 -22.80 21.49
C ARG A 253 6.91 -22.52 22.97
N GLY A 254 6.90 -23.57 23.79
CA GLY A 254 6.60 -23.48 25.23
C GLY A 254 5.10 -23.38 25.56
N VAL A 255 4.28 -22.80 24.67
CA VAL A 255 2.82 -22.65 24.86
C VAL A 255 2.08 -23.93 24.56
N VAL A 256 2.29 -24.50 23.37
CA VAL A 256 1.69 -25.78 22.96
C VAL A 256 2.80 -26.75 22.58
N LYS A 257 2.84 -27.89 23.29
CA LYS A 257 3.82 -28.95 23.02
C LYS A 257 3.23 -29.96 22.03
N PRO A 258 3.99 -30.39 21.00
CA PRO A 258 3.57 -31.51 20.17
C PRO A 258 3.51 -32.78 21.01
N ILE A 259 2.53 -33.63 20.74
CA ILE A 259 2.32 -34.90 21.44
C ILE A 259 2.23 -36.01 20.40
N ARG A 260 3.00 -37.08 20.59
CA ARG A 260 2.86 -38.33 19.83
C ARG A 260 2.51 -39.44 20.82
N GLY A 261 1.25 -39.45 21.26
CA GLY A 261 0.72 -40.48 22.13
C GLY A 261 0.34 -41.72 21.34
N VAL A 262 0.14 -42.82 22.08
CA VAL A 262 -0.31 -44.12 21.55
C VAL A 262 -1.64 -43.98 20.80
N ASP A 263 -2.58 -43.21 21.37
CA ASP A 263 -3.95 -43.07 20.88
C ASP A 263 -4.26 -41.71 20.26
N VAL A 264 -3.71 -40.63 20.83
CA VAL A 264 -3.90 -39.25 20.35
C VAL A 264 -2.56 -38.62 19.99
N LYS A 265 -2.56 -37.82 18.93
CA LYS A 265 -1.44 -36.95 18.54
C LYS A 265 -1.88 -35.49 18.47
N VAL A 266 -0.95 -34.62 18.86
CA VAL A 266 -1.01 -33.17 18.67
C VAL A 266 0.11 -32.80 17.70
N ARG A 267 -0.25 -32.43 16.48
CA ARG A 267 0.68 -31.97 15.44
C ARG A 267 0.61 -30.46 15.34
N ILE A 268 1.76 -29.79 15.28
CA ILE A 268 1.87 -28.35 15.09
C ILE A 268 2.67 -28.13 13.81
N SER A 269 2.05 -27.55 12.78
CA SER A 269 2.65 -27.36 11.45
C SER A 269 2.39 -25.95 10.93
N PRO A 270 3.40 -25.23 10.40
CA PRO A 270 3.17 -23.94 9.74
C PRO A 270 2.30 -24.16 8.48
N ILE A 271 1.32 -23.27 8.25
CA ILE A 271 0.56 -23.15 7.01
C ILE A 271 1.24 -22.12 6.12
N GLU A 272 1.48 -20.93 6.66
CA GLU A 272 2.17 -19.83 6.00
C GLU A 272 3.39 -19.43 6.83
N VAL A 273 4.53 -19.28 6.16
CA VAL A 273 5.74 -18.71 6.76
C VAL A 273 5.65 -17.20 6.61
N HIS A 274 6.30 -16.45 7.51
CA HIS A 274 6.36 -14.99 7.41
C HIS A 274 6.69 -14.50 6.00
N LYS A 275 5.80 -13.68 5.45
CA LYS A 275 6.00 -13.02 4.16
C LYS A 275 6.33 -11.56 4.42
N VAL A 276 7.44 -11.11 3.84
CA VAL A 276 7.79 -9.69 3.77
C VAL A 276 7.22 -9.18 2.45
N GLU A 277 6.26 -8.28 2.54
CA GLU A 277 5.67 -7.59 1.40
C GLU A 277 6.07 -6.13 1.39
N PHE A 278 6.02 -5.53 0.20
CA PHE A 278 6.40 -4.15 -0.01
C PHE A 278 5.23 -3.41 -0.62
N GLU A 279 4.74 -2.39 0.10
CA GLU A 279 3.71 -1.49 -0.40
C GLU A 279 4.32 -0.12 -0.73
N PRO A 280 4.07 0.45 -1.91
CA PRO A 280 4.60 1.76 -2.26
C PRO A 280 4.25 2.83 -1.21
N LEU A 281 5.24 3.62 -0.77
CA LEU A 281 5.07 4.65 0.27
C LEU A 281 4.05 5.72 -0.14
N VAL A 282 4.11 6.12 -1.42
CA VAL A 282 3.05 6.87 -2.08
C VAL A 282 2.40 5.94 -3.08
N ALA A 283 1.23 5.43 -2.72
CA ALA A 283 0.35 4.86 -3.71
C ALA A 283 0.08 5.94 -4.77
N LYS A 284 0.46 5.69 -6.03
CA LYS A 284 -0.31 6.29 -7.12
C LYS A 284 -1.77 6.02 -6.77
N SER A 285 -2.66 6.92 -7.11
CA SER A 285 -4.07 6.56 -7.26
C SER A 285 -4.19 5.51 -8.39
N LYS A 286 -3.62 4.30 -8.22
CA LYS A 286 -4.49 3.20 -7.88
C LYS A 286 -5.44 3.74 -6.82
N SER A 287 -6.57 4.26 -7.30
CA SER A 287 -7.80 3.83 -6.68
C SER A 287 -7.67 2.32 -6.43
N PRO A 288 -8.39 1.71 -5.51
CA PRO A 288 -8.75 0.30 -5.68
C PRO A 288 -9.30 0.11 -7.12
N ARG A 289 -8.40 -0.08 -8.09
CA ARG A 289 -8.55 -0.05 -9.56
C ARG A 289 -7.72 -1.19 -10.17
N GLY A 290 -7.14 -2.03 -9.31
CA GLY A 290 -7.01 -3.47 -9.54
C GLY A 290 -8.09 -4.24 -8.76
N ILE A 291 -8.51 -3.72 -7.60
CA ILE A 291 -9.78 -4.10 -6.97
C ILE A 291 -10.87 -3.62 -7.92
N SER A 292 -11.68 -4.53 -8.45
CA SER A 292 -12.91 -4.16 -9.15
C SER A 292 -13.65 -3.16 -8.26
N GLY A 293 -13.99 -1.95 -8.73
CA GLY A 293 -14.71 -0.93 -7.95
C GLY A 293 -16.14 -1.34 -7.55
N ARG A 294 -16.39 -2.65 -7.50
CA ARG A 294 -17.61 -3.32 -7.11
C ARG A 294 -17.61 -3.49 -5.60
N TYR A 295 -18.72 -3.07 -5.00
CA TYR A 295 -19.01 -3.31 -3.60
C TYR A 295 -19.65 -4.69 -3.45
N LEU A 296 -19.22 -5.44 -2.43
CA LEU A 296 -19.57 -6.85 -2.24
C LEU A 296 -20.37 -7.07 -0.96
N ILE A 297 -21.42 -7.88 -1.08
CA ILE A 297 -22.06 -8.56 0.04
C ILE A 297 -21.48 -9.97 0.08
N VAL A 298 -20.90 -10.35 1.21
CA VAL A 298 -20.18 -11.63 1.36
C VAL A 298 -20.92 -12.53 2.32
N GLY A 299 -21.50 -13.61 1.81
CA GLY A 299 -22.14 -14.67 2.59
C GLY A 299 -21.13 -15.71 3.04
N ILE A 300 -21.18 -16.08 4.32
CA ILE A 300 -20.29 -17.07 4.93
C ILE A 300 -21.11 -18.16 5.64
N ASP A 301 -20.91 -19.40 5.22
CA ASP A 301 -21.34 -20.61 5.94
C ASP A 301 -20.13 -21.18 6.72
N PRO A 302 -20.02 -20.92 8.04
CA PRO A 302 -18.87 -21.32 8.84
C PRO A 302 -18.93 -22.80 9.24
N GLY A 303 -17.83 -23.52 9.05
CA GLY A 303 -17.76 -24.93 9.45
C GLY A 303 -16.42 -25.57 9.11
N ILE A 304 -16.32 -26.90 9.29
CA ILE A 304 -15.13 -27.65 8.84
C ILE A 304 -14.89 -27.42 7.35
N VAL A 305 -15.97 -27.45 6.57
CA VAL A 305 -16.03 -26.86 5.24
C VAL A 305 -16.66 -25.50 5.42
N THR A 306 -15.97 -24.45 4.99
CA THR A 306 -16.50 -23.09 4.99
C THR A 306 -16.95 -22.76 3.58
N GLY A 307 -18.23 -22.43 3.43
CA GLY A 307 -18.79 -21.88 2.19
C GLY A 307 -18.62 -20.36 2.17
N VAL A 308 -18.25 -19.82 1.01
CA VAL A 308 -18.12 -18.39 0.78
C VAL A 308 -18.84 -18.04 -0.51
N ALA A 309 -19.71 -17.03 -0.45
CA ALA A 309 -20.39 -16.47 -1.61
C ALA A 309 -20.18 -14.95 -1.63
N MET A 310 -19.84 -14.41 -2.80
CA MET A 310 -19.68 -12.98 -3.03
C MET A 310 -20.71 -12.57 -4.08
N ILE A 311 -21.58 -11.64 -3.72
CA ILE A 311 -22.53 -11.01 -4.64
C ILE A 311 -22.26 -9.50 -4.68
N ASP A 312 -22.54 -8.85 -5.80
CA ASP A 312 -22.47 -7.38 -5.86
C ASP A 312 -23.69 -6.73 -5.14
N ILE A 313 -23.63 -5.40 -5.00
CA ILE A 313 -24.72 -4.61 -4.38
C ILE A 313 -26.03 -4.61 -5.17
N ASP A 314 -26.01 -5.04 -6.43
CA ASP A 314 -27.20 -5.16 -7.27
C ASP A 314 -27.78 -6.59 -7.20
N GLY A 315 -27.10 -7.50 -6.49
CA GLY A 315 -27.52 -8.87 -6.17
C GLY A 315 -26.83 -9.93 -7.03
N ASN A 316 -26.03 -9.56 -8.03
CA ASN A 316 -25.45 -10.51 -8.97
C ASN A 316 -24.36 -11.36 -8.30
N PRO A 317 -24.41 -12.70 -8.40
CA PRO A 317 -23.33 -13.55 -7.92
C PRO A 317 -22.04 -13.35 -8.72
N ILE A 318 -20.94 -13.14 -8.01
CA ILE A 318 -19.60 -12.97 -8.59
C ILE A 318 -18.80 -14.26 -8.46
N MET A 319 -18.78 -14.83 -7.25
CA MET A 319 -18.04 -16.04 -6.96
C MET A 319 -18.68 -16.80 -5.80
N VAL A 320 -18.71 -18.12 -5.91
CA VAL A 320 -19.10 -19.03 -4.83
C VAL A 320 -18.10 -20.19 -4.80
N PHE A 321 -17.62 -20.54 -3.61
CA PHE A 321 -16.75 -21.69 -3.41
C PHE A 321 -16.86 -22.21 -1.99
N SER A 322 -16.34 -23.42 -1.74
CA SER A 322 -16.18 -23.94 -0.39
C SER A 322 -14.81 -24.57 -0.21
N ARG A 323 -14.26 -24.51 1.00
CA ARG A 323 -12.97 -25.14 1.32
C ARG A 323 -12.90 -25.62 2.76
N ARG A 324 -12.16 -26.71 2.97
CA ARG A 324 -11.92 -27.25 4.32
C ARG A 324 -10.87 -26.46 5.08
N TYR A 325 -11.16 -26.17 6.35
CA TYR A 325 -10.26 -25.46 7.26
C TYR A 325 -9.76 -24.13 6.67
N LEU A 326 -10.69 -23.36 6.09
CA LEU A 326 -10.40 -22.12 5.38
C LEU A 326 -10.03 -21.01 6.37
N PRO A 327 -8.79 -20.51 6.37
CA PRO A 327 -8.39 -19.39 7.22
C PRO A 327 -9.11 -18.09 6.85
N ARG A 328 -9.44 -17.25 7.84
CA ARG A 328 -9.98 -15.90 7.60
C ARG A 328 -9.11 -15.01 6.71
N ASN A 329 -7.78 -15.06 6.78
CA ASN A 329 -6.91 -14.24 5.92
C ASN A 329 -7.07 -14.63 4.44
N GLU A 330 -7.14 -15.93 4.12
CA GLU A 330 -7.40 -16.37 2.75
C GLU A 330 -8.77 -15.84 2.25
N ILE A 331 -9.79 -15.79 3.12
CA ILE A 331 -11.09 -15.19 2.79
C ILE A 331 -10.93 -13.69 2.50
N LEU A 332 -10.18 -12.95 3.33
CA LEU A 332 -9.94 -11.53 3.13
C LEU A 332 -9.26 -11.26 1.79
N ASP A 333 -8.19 -11.99 1.49
CA ASP A 333 -7.39 -11.81 0.27
C ASP A 333 -8.26 -12.05 -0.97
N MET A 334 -9.05 -13.13 -0.99
CA MET A 334 -9.99 -13.41 -2.08
C MET A 334 -11.07 -12.33 -2.19
N VAL A 335 -11.66 -11.90 -1.06
CA VAL A 335 -12.70 -10.85 -1.09
C VAL A 335 -12.15 -9.57 -1.71
N TYR A 336 -10.94 -9.14 -1.34
CA TYR A 336 -10.29 -7.97 -1.90
C TYR A 336 -9.85 -8.15 -3.36
N GLU A 337 -9.57 -9.37 -3.80
CA GLU A 337 -9.33 -9.68 -5.21
C GLU A 337 -10.57 -9.37 -6.07
N TYR A 338 -11.77 -9.73 -5.60
CA TYR A 338 -13.01 -9.57 -6.35
C TYR A 338 -13.71 -8.21 -6.15
N GLY A 339 -13.44 -7.49 -5.06
CA GLY A 339 -14.08 -6.20 -4.80
C GLY A 339 -13.90 -5.66 -3.38
N ILE A 340 -14.72 -4.67 -3.00
CA ILE A 340 -14.69 -4.04 -1.68
C ILE A 340 -15.85 -4.60 -0.85
N PRO A 341 -15.61 -5.32 0.26
CA PRO A 341 -16.70 -5.81 1.10
C PRO A 341 -17.40 -4.63 1.79
N VAL A 342 -18.73 -4.64 1.77
CA VAL A 342 -19.56 -3.64 2.47
C VAL A 342 -20.47 -4.27 3.52
N LEU A 343 -20.72 -5.57 3.42
CA LEU A 343 -21.57 -6.32 4.33
C LEU A 343 -21.12 -7.79 4.39
N ILE A 344 -21.02 -8.34 5.59
CA ILE A 344 -20.86 -9.79 5.81
C ILE A 344 -22.22 -10.36 6.23
N ALA A 345 -22.61 -11.50 5.69
CA ALA A 345 -23.87 -12.18 5.98
C ALA A 345 -23.63 -13.63 6.39
N THR A 346 -24.50 -14.15 7.25
CA THR A 346 -24.54 -15.57 7.62
C THR A 346 -25.99 -16.04 7.73
N ASP A 347 -26.24 -17.34 7.59
CA ASP A 347 -27.57 -17.95 7.66
C ASP A 347 -27.99 -18.34 9.09
N ALA A 348 -27.11 -18.14 10.08
CA ALA A 348 -27.31 -18.55 11.46
C ALA A 348 -27.52 -17.38 12.45
N ASN A 349 -28.42 -17.58 13.41
CA ASN A 349 -28.59 -16.70 14.56
C ASN A 349 -28.55 -17.52 15.88
N PRO A 350 -27.59 -17.28 16.80
CA PRO A 350 -26.54 -16.27 16.74
C PRO A 350 -25.43 -16.61 15.72
N PRO A 351 -24.71 -15.59 15.20
CA PRO A 351 -23.63 -15.82 14.25
C PRO A 351 -22.43 -16.48 14.93
N SER A 352 -21.69 -17.29 14.16
CA SER A 352 -20.49 -17.97 14.66
C SER A 352 -19.37 -16.99 15.02
N ALA A 353 -18.45 -17.43 15.90
CA ALA A 353 -17.30 -16.62 16.29
C ALA A 353 -16.40 -16.23 15.10
N MET A 354 -16.22 -17.14 14.13
CA MET A 354 -15.44 -16.88 12.92
C MET A 354 -16.04 -15.73 12.10
N VAL A 355 -17.36 -15.73 11.90
CA VAL A 355 -18.08 -14.70 11.14
C VAL A 355 -18.01 -13.35 11.86
N LYS A 356 -18.23 -13.33 13.19
CA LYS A 356 -18.09 -12.11 14.01
C LYS A 356 -16.70 -11.50 13.90
N LYS A 357 -15.65 -12.33 14.04
CA LYS A 357 -14.26 -11.90 13.92
C LYS A 357 -13.96 -11.38 12.51
N LEU A 358 -14.40 -12.08 11.47
CA LEU A 358 -14.19 -11.67 10.08
C LEU A 358 -14.83 -10.30 9.79
N ALA A 359 -16.09 -10.08 10.19
CA ALA A 359 -16.78 -8.80 10.04
C ALA A 359 -16.05 -7.67 10.79
N SER A 360 -15.61 -7.93 12.02
CA SER A 360 -14.82 -6.98 12.81
C SER A 360 -13.46 -6.67 12.18
N THR A 361 -12.76 -7.66 11.62
CA THR A 361 -11.47 -7.47 10.93
C THR A 361 -11.62 -6.63 9.67
N LEU A 362 -12.69 -6.84 8.91
CA LEU A 362 -13.03 -6.05 7.72
C LEU A 362 -13.57 -4.65 8.05
N GLY A 363 -14.01 -4.42 9.28
CA GLY A 363 -14.68 -3.18 9.67
C GLY A 363 -16.03 -2.97 8.96
N VAL A 364 -16.72 -4.07 8.63
CA VAL A 364 -18.01 -4.06 7.93
C VAL A 364 -19.13 -4.59 8.82
N PRO A 365 -20.38 -4.14 8.64
CA PRO A 365 -21.50 -4.68 9.39
C PRO A 365 -21.71 -6.18 9.13
N LEU A 366 -22.28 -6.85 10.13
CA LEU A 366 -22.68 -8.25 10.07
C LEU A 366 -24.21 -8.35 10.02
N PHE A 367 -24.75 -8.84 8.91
CA PHE A 367 -26.13 -9.23 8.77
C PHE A 367 -26.37 -10.63 9.36
N THR A 368 -27.42 -10.74 10.18
CA THR A 368 -27.94 -12.01 10.69
C THR A 368 -29.44 -12.07 10.48
N PRO A 369 -29.99 -13.21 10.04
CA PRO A 369 -31.43 -13.36 9.88
C PRO A 369 -32.11 -13.39 11.26
N PRO A 370 -33.41 -13.02 11.36
CA PRO A 370 -34.13 -13.05 12.63
C PRO A 370 -34.10 -14.42 13.32
N ARG A 371 -34.13 -15.49 12.51
CA ARG A 371 -33.95 -16.89 12.94
C ARG A 371 -32.99 -17.59 11.99
N THR A 372 -32.33 -18.65 12.47
CA THR A 372 -31.53 -19.54 11.62
C THR A 372 -32.38 -20.05 10.46
N LEU A 373 -31.82 -19.99 9.24
CA LEU A 373 -32.50 -20.41 8.03
C LEU A 373 -32.58 -21.94 7.96
N GLY A 374 -33.76 -22.47 7.64
CA GLY A 374 -33.94 -23.91 7.43
C GLY A 374 -33.33 -24.35 6.10
N VAL A 375 -33.01 -25.64 5.98
CA VAL A 375 -32.42 -26.20 4.73
C VAL A 375 -33.32 -25.96 3.53
N ALA A 376 -34.61 -26.27 3.64
CA ALA A 376 -35.59 -26.06 2.57
C ALA A 376 -35.76 -24.57 2.21
N GLU A 377 -35.65 -23.66 3.19
CA GLU A 377 -35.70 -22.21 2.94
C GLU A 377 -34.48 -21.75 2.12
N LYS A 378 -33.29 -22.27 2.42
CA LYS A 378 -32.05 -21.98 1.69
C LYS A 378 -32.09 -22.53 0.27
N GLU A 379 -32.54 -23.77 0.12
CA GLU A 379 -32.70 -24.42 -1.19
C GLU A 379 -33.64 -23.65 -2.09
N LYS A 380 -34.85 -23.34 -1.60
CA LYS A 380 -35.83 -22.56 -2.35
C LYS A 380 -35.30 -21.18 -2.73
N LEU A 381 -34.67 -20.47 -1.79
CA LEU A 381 -34.15 -19.12 -2.04
C LEU A 381 -33.10 -19.10 -3.16
N VAL A 382 -32.18 -20.07 -3.16
CA VAL A 382 -31.12 -20.15 -4.17
C VAL A 382 -31.68 -20.63 -5.51
N GLN A 383 -32.56 -21.63 -5.50
CA GLN A 383 -33.18 -22.17 -6.72
C GLN A 383 -34.03 -21.11 -7.43
N ASP A 384 -34.97 -20.48 -6.71
CA ASP A 384 -35.83 -19.42 -7.25
C ASP A 384 -35.00 -18.27 -7.85
N TYR A 385 -33.83 -17.98 -7.26
CA TYR A 385 -32.93 -16.94 -7.72
C TYR A 385 -32.16 -17.33 -8.99
N LEU A 386 -31.57 -18.53 -9.02
CA LEU A 386 -30.81 -19.02 -10.17
C LEU A 386 -31.70 -19.22 -11.41
N GLU A 387 -32.92 -19.75 -11.22
CA GLU A 387 -33.88 -19.95 -12.31
C GLU A 387 -34.32 -18.63 -12.95
N LYS A 388 -34.59 -17.60 -12.14
CA LYS A 388 -35.05 -16.29 -12.62
C LYS A 388 -34.00 -15.51 -13.42
N HIS A 389 -32.72 -15.71 -13.10
CA HIS A 389 -31.64 -14.89 -13.64
C HIS A 389 -30.72 -15.64 -14.61
N ASN A 390 -31.03 -16.89 -14.94
CA ASN A 390 -30.36 -17.72 -15.95
C ASN A 390 -28.82 -17.72 -15.82
N TYR A 391 -28.33 -17.69 -14.58
CA TYR A 391 -26.89 -17.67 -14.31
C TYR A 391 -26.25 -19.03 -14.60
N GLN A 392 -25.09 -19.01 -15.24
CA GLN A 392 -24.22 -20.20 -15.40
C GLN A 392 -23.38 -20.49 -14.14
N LEU A 393 -23.80 -19.96 -12.98
CA LEU A 393 -23.09 -20.14 -11.73
C LEU A 393 -23.29 -21.57 -11.24
N ARG A 394 -22.20 -22.34 -11.13
CA ARG A 394 -22.24 -23.69 -10.57
C ARG A 394 -22.21 -23.61 -9.04
N VAL A 395 -23.21 -24.21 -8.41
CA VAL A 395 -23.25 -24.44 -6.97
C VAL A 395 -23.03 -25.94 -6.76
N ASP A 396 -21.81 -26.30 -6.39
CA ASP A 396 -21.38 -27.71 -6.41
C ASP A 396 -21.73 -28.46 -5.13
N ASP A 397 -21.93 -27.74 -4.02
CA ASP A 397 -22.15 -28.34 -2.70
C ASP A 397 -23.11 -27.53 -1.81
N SER A 398 -23.56 -28.17 -0.73
CA SER A 398 -24.50 -27.56 0.22
C SER A 398 -23.93 -26.34 0.95
N HIS A 399 -22.62 -26.27 1.17
CA HIS A 399 -21.98 -25.16 1.87
C HIS A 399 -21.92 -23.91 0.98
N GLN A 400 -21.63 -24.10 -0.31
CA GLN A 400 -21.74 -23.06 -1.33
C GLN A 400 -23.15 -22.50 -1.42
N ARG A 401 -24.15 -23.39 -1.47
CA ARG A 401 -25.57 -23.03 -1.48
C ARG A 401 -25.94 -22.23 -0.23
N ASP A 402 -25.55 -22.70 0.95
CA ASP A 402 -25.92 -22.08 2.21
C ASP A 402 -25.25 -20.70 2.38
N ALA A 403 -24.00 -20.55 1.93
CA ALA A 403 -23.31 -19.26 1.87
C ALA A 403 -23.99 -18.28 0.88
N LEU A 404 -24.40 -18.76 -0.29
CA LEU A 404 -25.14 -17.95 -1.26
C LEU A 404 -26.52 -17.55 -0.72
N ALA A 405 -27.24 -18.46 -0.07
CA ALA A 405 -28.50 -18.18 0.59
C ALA A 405 -28.36 -17.08 1.65
N ALA A 406 -27.28 -17.10 2.45
CA ALA A 406 -26.98 -16.05 3.41
C ALA A 406 -26.80 -14.68 2.74
N ALA A 407 -26.01 -14.61 1.67
CA ALA A 407 -25.77 -13.38 0.91
C ALA A 407 -27.08 -12.84 0.29
N LEU A 408 -27.86 -13.71 -0.35
CA LEU A 408 -29.13 -13.36 -0.98
C LEU A 408 -30.17 -12.90 0.06
N LYS A 409 -30.26 -13.57 1.21
CA LYS A 409 -31.16 -13.16 2.30
C LYS A 409 -30.83 -11.76 2.79
N ALA A 410 -29.55 -11.43 2.91
CA ALA A 410 -29.10 -10.08 3.24
C ALA A 410 -29.49 -9.09 2.14
N TYR A 411 -29.19 -9.39 0.88
CA TYR A 411 -29.55 -8.54 -0.25
C TYR A 411 -31.05 -8.22 -0.28
N PHE A 412 -31.93 -9.23 -0.19
CA PHE A 412 -33.38 -9.02 -0.19
C PHE A 412 -33.89 -8.23 1.01
N ASN A 413 -33.21 -8.28 2.16
CA ASN A 413 -33.55 -7.45 3.31
C ASN A 413 -33.26 -5.96 3.05
N PHE A 414 -32.15 -5.66 2.38
CA PHE A 414 -31.75 -4.29 2.07
C PHE A 414 -32.35 -3.75 0.77
N LYS A 415 -32.73 -4.61 -0.18
CA LYS A 415 -33.22 -4.24 -1.51
C LYS A 415 -34.29 -3.13 -1.50
N PRO A 416 -35.36 -3.19 -0.68
CA PRO A 416 -36.36 -2.12 -0.67
C PRO A 416 -35.79 -0.73 -0.33
N LYS A 417 -34.82 -0.68 0.60
CA LYS A 417 -34.14 0.58 0.98
C LYS A 417 -33.20 1.06 -0.13
N LEU A 418 -32.49 0.14 -0.78
CA LEU A 418 -31.57 0.46 -1.88
C LEU A 418 -32.33 1.00 -3.10
N ASP A 419 -33.47 0.38 -3.46
CA ASP A 419 -34.34 0.81 -4.55
C ASP A 419 -34.93 2.20 -4.27
N GLN A 420 -35.42 2.44 -3.04
CA GLN A 420 -35.97 3.74 -2.63
C GLN A 420 -34.96 4.88 -2.79
N VAL A 421 -33.70 4.62 -2.43
CA VAL A 421 -32.61 5.61 -2.56
C VAL A 421 -32.26 5.85 -4.02
N GLU A 422 -32.23 4.79 -4.82
CA GLU A 422 -31.98 4.91 -6.24
C GLU A 422 -33.05 5.76 -6.95
N SER A 423 -34.34 5.53 -6.66
CA SER A 423 -35.44 6.37 -7.15
C SER A 423 -35.26 7.82 -6.70
N LYS A 424 -35.01 8.06 -5.40
CA LYS A 424 -34.85 9.41 -4.86
C LYS A 424 -33.68 10.19 -5.47
N ILE A 425 -32.56 9.52 -5.78
CA ILE A 425 -31.40 10.15 -6.43
C ILE A 425 -31.75 10.55 -7.87
N ARG A 426 -32.47 9.67 -8.59
CA ARG A 426 -32.95 9.95 -9.95
C ARG A 426 -33.98 11.08 -9.98
N ASP A 427 -34.92 11.09 -9.05
CA ASP A 427 -35.96 12.13 -8.95
C ASP A 427 -35.39 13.52 -8.65
N LEU A 428 -34.28 13.58 -7.90
CA LEU A 428 -33.60 14.84 -7.55
C LEU A 428 -32.53 15.26 -8.58
N ASP A 429 -32.36 14.50 -9.67
CA ASP A 429 -31.33 14.69 -10.71
C ASP A 429 -29.92 14.97 -10.14
N LEU A 430 -29.58 14.28 -9.05
CA LEU A 430 -28.28 14.44 -8.42
C LEU A 430 -27.23 13.68 -9.21
N ASN A 431 -26.24 14.38 -9.76
CA ASN A 431 -25.09 13.78 -10.44
C ASN A 431 -24.10 13.15 -9.42
N ILE A 432 -24.56 12.14 -8.69
CA ILE A 432 -23.80 11.41 -7.67
C ILE A 432 -23.78 9.91 -7.97
N SER A 433 -22.73 9.21 -7.52
CA SER A 433 -22.62 7.76 -7.72
C SER A 433 -23.63 7.01 -6.85
N ILE A 434 -24.69 6.48 -7.48
CA ILE A 434 -25.72 5.65 -6.82
C ILE A 434 -25.07 4.46 -6.09
N ARG A 435 -24.04 3.84 -6.70
CA ARG A 435 -23.33 2.70 -6.13
C ARG A 435 -22.62 3.03 -4.81
N GLU A 436 -22.01 4.21 -4.72
CA GLU A 436 -21.36 4.66 -3.48
C GLU A 436 -22.37 4.92 -2.37
N VAL A 437 -23.52 5.51 -2.70
CA VAL A 437 -24.59 5.75 -1.72
C VAL A 437 -25.15 4.41 -1.22
N LYS A 438 -25.43 3.46 -2.12
CA LYS A 438 -25.88 2.09 -1.76
C LYS A 438 -24.88 1.40 -0.83
N ALA A 439 -23.58 1.51 -1.11
CA ALA A 439 -22.52 0.94 -0.27
C ALA A 439 -22.50 1.53 1.15
N LEU A 440 -22.62 2.86 1.28
CA LEU A 440 -22.66 3.53 2.58
C LEU A 440 -23.88 3.10 3.42
N ILE A 441 -25.02 2.87 2.77
CA ILE A 441 -26.23 2.37 3.44
C ILE A 441 -26.01 0.96 3.98
N LEU A 442 -25.41 0.07 3.18
CA LEU A 442 -25.05 -1.28 3.61
C LEU A 442 -24.04 -1.28 4.77
N GLN A 443 -23.18 -0.25 4.83
CA GLN A 443 -22.28 -0.01 5.96
C GLN A 443 -22.98 0.57 7.22
N GLY A 444 -24.30 0.73 7.19
CA GLY A 444 -25.12 1.12 8.34
C GLY A 444 -25.47 2.61 8.41
N LYS A 445 -25.11 3.42 7.38
CA LYS A 445 -25.48 4.84 7.36
C LYS A 445 -26.93 5.05 6.97
N SER A 446 -27.52 6.12 7.48
CA SER A 446 -28.85 6.55 7.05
C SER A 446 -28.81 7.05 5.60
N MET A 447 -29.95 6.96 4.89
CA MET A 447 -30.06 7.43 3.50
C MET A 447 -29.60 8.89 3.35
N THR A 448 -30.05 9.76 4.26
CA THR A 448 -29.72 11.19 4.26
C THR A 448 -28.24 11.44 4.52
N GLU A 449 -27.63 10.68 5.43
CA GLU A 449 -26.20 10.78 5.72
C GLU A 449 -25.34 10.30 4.54
N ALA A 450 -25.69 9.16 3.95
CA ALA A 450 -24.99 8.60 2.79
C ALA A 450 -25.00 9.56 1.60
N ILE A 451 -26.16 10.15 1.27
CA ILE A 451 -26.27 11.14 0.18
C ILE A 451 -25.41 12.38 0.50
N ARG A 452 -25.54 12.94 1.71
CA ARG A 452 -24.76 14.14 2.10
C ARG A 452 -23.26 13.91 2.03
N GLU A 453 -22.79 12.73 2.43
CA GLU A 453 -21.37 12.43 2.41
C GLU A 453 -20.81 12.33 0.99
N VAL A 454 -21.53 11.68 0.07
CA VAL A 454 -21.13 11.62 -1.34
C VAL A 454 -21.13 13.01 -1.96
N VAL A 455 -22.16 13.82 -1.71
CA VAL A 455 -22.23 15.22 -2.16
C VAL A 455 -21.05 16.04 -1.60
N ARG A 456 -20.71 15.89 -0.31
CA ARG A 456 -19.60 16.60 0.32
C ARG A 456 -18.25 16.20 -0.27
N ARG A 457 -18.07 14.93 -0.67
CA ARG A 457 -16.84 14.45 -1.31
C ARG A 457 -16.66 14.99 -2.73
N MET A 458 -17.75 15.35 -3.41
CA MET A 458 -17.72 15.95 -4.75
C MET A 458 -17.49 17.46 -4.72
N LYS A 459 -17.92 18.17 -3.66
CA LYS A 459 -17.52 19.56 -3.47
C LYS A 459 -16.02 19.64 -3.20
N PRO A 460 -15.26 20.55 -3.85
CA PRO A 460 -13.88 20.83 -3.46
C PRO A 460 -13.90 21.13 -1.97
N LYS A 461 -13.00 20.49 -1.23
CA LYS A 461 -12.80 20.78 0.19
C LYS A 461 -12.42 22.25 0.25
N GLU A 462 -13.36 23.14 0.59
CA GLU A 462 -13.02 24.49 1.00
C GLU A 462 -12.04 24.32 2.16
N GLU A 463 -10.79 24.69 1.90
CA GLU A 463 -9.80 24.83 2.93
C GLU A 463 -10.43 25.72 3.99
N LYS A 464 -10.61 25.17 5.19
CA LYS A 464 -10.89 26.00 6.36
C LYS A 464 -9.71 26.97 6.43
N GLN A 465 -9.92 28.20 5.96
CA GLN A 465 -9.01 29.29 6.20
C GLN A 465 -8.98 29.45 7.72
N VAL A 466 -7.92 28.91 8.32
CA VAL A 466 -7.50 29.35 9.64
C VAL A 466 -7.13 30.81 9.42
N VAL A 467 -7.97 31.72 9.88
CA VAL A 467 -7.64 33.13 9.96
C VAL A 467 -6.55 33.24 11.01
N GLU A 468 -5.30 33.02 10.62
CA GLU A 468 -4.16 33.50 11.38
C GLU A 468 -4.18 35.02 11.26
N VAL A 469 -4.27 35.70 12.40
CA VAL A 469 -4.08 37.14 12.53
C VAL A 469 -2.67 37.45 12.01
N VAL A 470 -2.58 37.95 10.78
CA VAL A 470 -1.30 38.32 10.17
C VAL A 470 -0.85 39.64 10.77
N ASP A 471 0.29 39.60 11.47
CA ASP A 471 1.00 40.76 12.02
C ASP A 471 1.20 41.83 10.93
N GLU A 472 0.64 43.03 11.11
CA GLU A 472 0.68 44.14 10.12
C GLU A 472 2.12 44.51 9.72
N LYS A 473 3.09 44.32 10.61
CA LYS A 473 4.53 44.54 10.35
C LYS A 473 5.10 43.62 9.28
N ILE A 474 4.58 42.40 9.13
CA ILE A 474 5.05 41.45 8.12
C ILE A 474 4.54 41.87 6.73
N VAL A 475 3.29 42.33 6.64
CA VAL A 475 2.68 42.82 5.40
C VAL A 475 3.44 44.04 4.88
N GLU A 476 3.77 44.99 5.75
CA GLU A 476 4.51 46.20 5.38
C GLU A 476 5.91 45.85 4.84
N SER A 477 6.61 44.92 5.50
CA SER A 477 7.94 44.46 5.08
C SER A 477 7.93 43.71 3.74
N LEU A 478 6.83 43.01 3.44
CA LEU A 478 6.64 42.29 2.18
C LEU A 478 6.32 43.26 1.05
N LYS A 479 5.50 44.29 1.29
CA LYS A 479 5.22 45.35 0.30
C LYS A 479 6.50 46.07 -0.12
N THR A 480 7.32 46.51 0.84
CA THR A 480 8.60 47.18 0.52
C THR A 480 9.56 46.27 -0.25
N LYS A 481 9.53 44.95 0.02
CA LYS A 481 10.35 43.98 -0.71
C LYS A 481 9.86 43.76 -2.14
N ILE A 482 8.53 43.75 -2.36
CA ILE A 482 7.93 43.66 -3.68
C ILE A 482 8.27 44.91 -4.51
N GLU A 483 8.16 46.11 -3.94
CA GLU A 483 8.50 47.35 -4.63
C GLU A 483 9.98 47.41 -5.03
N ARG A 484 10.90 47.04 -4.13
CA ARG A 484 12.33 46.96 -4.46
C ARG A 484 12.61 45.95 -5.56
N GLN A 485 11.93 44.80 -5.55
CA GLN A 485 12.07 43.80 -6.59
C GLN A 485 11.51 44.29 -7.93
N GLN A 486 10.42 45.06 -7.92
CA GLN A 486 9.82 45.61 -9.12
C GLN A 486 10.73 46.67 -9.77
N ILE A 487 11.35 47.55 -8.97
CA ILE A 487 12.35 48.51 -9.45
C ILE A 487 13.55 47.79 -10.08
N TYR A 488 14.02 46.72 -9.44
CA TYR A 488 15.14 45.93 -9.96
C TYR A 488 14.80 45.21 -11.28
N ILE A 489 13.57 44.66 -11.40
CA ILE A 489 13.08 44.05 -12.64
C ILE A 489 13.01 45.08 -13.77
N ASN A 490 12.57 46.31 -13.49
CA ASN A 490 12.49 47.35 -14.51
C ASN A 490 13.88 47.76 -14.99
N LYS A 491 14.86 47.94 -14.09
CA LYS A 491 16.26 48.20 -14.47
C LYS A 491 16.85 47.10 -15.35
N LEU A 492 16.64 45.83 -14.98
CA LEU A 492 17.11 44.70 -15.78
C LEU A 492 16.45 44.63 -17.16
N ARG A 493 15.20 45.11 -17.30
CA ARG A 493 14.52 45.17 -18.59
C ARG A 493 15.09 46.27 -19.49
N GLU A 494 15.38 47.44 -18.92
CA GLU A 494 16.04 48.55 -19.63
C GLU A 494 17.43 48.14 -20.11
N GLU A 495 18.23 47.51 -19.24
CA GLU A 495 19.57 47.03 -19.59
C GLU A 495 19.54 45.97 -20.70
N ARG A 496 18.57 45.05 -20.64
CA ARG A 496 18.33 44.08 -21.72
C ARG A 496 18.00 44.78 -23.04
N ASP A 497 17.17 45.82 -23.03
CA ASP A 497 16.78 46.51 -24.26
C ASP A 497 17.96 47.26 -24.90
N LEU A 498 18.79 47.90 -24.09
CA LEU A 498 20.04 48.53 -24.54
C LEU A 498 20.99 47.51 -25.17
N LEU A 499 21.21 46.37 -24.50
CA LEU A 499 22.08 45.30 -25.02
C LEU A 499 21.55 44.71 -26.33
N LEU A 500 20.23 44.57 -26.50
CA LEU A 500 19.63 44.10 -27.74
C LEU A 500 19.87 45.08 -28.90
N GLU A 501 19.79 46.38 -28.63
CA GLU A 501 20.05 47.41 -29.62
C GLU A 501 21.53 47.46 -30.04
N GLU A 502 22.44 47.25 -29.09
CA GLU A 502 23.88 47.14 -29.35
C GLU A 502 24.20 45.89 -30.20
N VAL A 503 23.61 44.73 -29.86
CA VAL A 503 23.73 43.51 -30.67
C VAL A 503 23.22 43.73 -32.10
N LYS A 504 22.14 44.50 -32.28
CA LYS A 504 21.61 44.81 -33.61
C LYS A 504 22.59 45.67 -34.42
N LYS A 505 23.16 46.72 -33.81
CA LYS A 505 24.18 47.57 -34.45
C LYS A 505 25.44 46.79 -34.82
N LEU A 506 25.91 45.91 -33.94
CA LEU A 506 27.07 45.06 -34.20
C LEU A 506 26.81 44.08 -35.35
N LYS A 507 25.61 43.50 -35.46
CA LYS A 507 25.22 42.64 -36.58
C LYS A 507 25.10 43.37 -37.91
N GLU A 508 24.72 44.64 -37.92
CA GLU A 508 24.73 45.47 -39.14
C GLU A 508 26.15 45.80 -39.58
N LYS A 509 27.03 46.18 -38.66
CA LYS A 509 28.46 46.39 -38.96
C LYS A 509 29.12 45.11 -39.48
N LEU A 510 28.83 43.96 -38.87
CA LEU A 510 29.37 42.68 -39.32
C LEU A 510 28.98 42.39 -40.78
N ARG A 511 27.69 42.61 -41.13
CA ARG A 511 27.21 42.45 -42.51
C ARG A 511 27.88 43.41 -43.49
N GLN A 512 28.14 44.65 -43.09
CA GLN A 512 28.86 45.61 -43.93
C GLN A 512 30.29 45.17 -44.20
N VAL A 513 31.00 44.73 -43.16
CA VAL A 513 32.37 44.22 -43.27
C VAL A 513 32.43 42.95 -44.11
N GLU A 514 31.47 42.03 -43.95
CA GLU A 514 31.36 40.82 -44.77
C GLU A 514 31.15 41.14 -46.26
N GLN A 515 30.28 42.10 -46.57
CA GLN A 515 30.05 42.55 -47.96
C GLN A 515 31.26 43.23 -48.58
N GLU A 516 32.01 44.00 -47.79
CA GLU A 516 33.24 44.66 -48.24
C GLU A 516 34.35 43.64 -48.50
N MET A 517 34.49 42.64 -47.63
CA MET A 517 35.40 41.52 -47.82
C MET A 517 35.07 40.71 -49.07
N GLU A 518 33.78 40.44 -49.32
CA GLU A 518 33.33 39.71 -50.52
C GLU A 518 33.60 40.50 -51.81
N ARG A 519 33.43 41.83 -51.79
CA ARG A 519 33.82 42.71 -52.90
C ARG A 519 35.32 42.64 -53.20
N LEU A 520 36.16 42.76 -52.18
CA LEU A 520 37.62 42.72 -52.33
C LEU A 520 38.08 41.36 -52.89
N LEU A 521 37.55 40.26 -52.37
CA LEU A 521 37.85 38.91 -52.88
C LEU A 521 37.42 38.72 -54.35
N SER A 522 36.29 39.32 -54.75
CA SER A 522 35.82 39.28 -56.13
C SER A 522 36.72 40.08 -57.08
N GLU A 523 37.17 41.27 -56.66
CA GLU A 523 38.12 42.09 -57.42
C GLU A 523 39.48 41.41 -57.57
N GLU A 524 39.99 40.82 -56.50
CA GLU A 524 41.27 40.10 -56.49
C GLU A 524 41.20 38.84 -57.37
N GLY A 525 40.08 38.11 -57.30
CA GLY A 525 39.78 36.99 -58.20
C GLY A 525 39.69 37.40 -59.67
N ARG A 526 39.18 38.61 -59.97
CA ARG A 526 39.11 39.15 -61.33
C ARG A 526 40.50 39.51 -61.87
N LYS A 527 41.31 40.18 -61.06
CA LYS A 527 42.71 40.52 -61.39
C LYS A 527 43.55 39.26 -61.64
N LEU A 528 43.39 38.22 -60.82
CA LEU A 528 44.05 36.92 -61.02
C LEU A 528 43.67 36.24 -62.33
N ARG A 529 42.40 36.33 -62.77
CA ARG A 529 41.97 35.81 -64.08
C ARG A 529 42.53 36.62 -65.24
N GLU A 530 42.54 37.94 -65.13
CA GLU A 530 43.14 38.83 -66.12
C GLU A 530 44.65 38.57 -66.26
N SER A 531 45.38 38.44 -65.14
CA SER A 531 46.81 38.09 -65.15
C SER A 531 47.08 36.70 -65.72
N ARG A 532 46.23 35.69 -65.42
CA ARG A 532 46.35 34.35 -66.01
C ARG A 532 46.08 34.34 -67.51
N MET A 533 45.08 35.10 -67.98
CA MET A 533 44.80 35.25 -69.40
C MET A 533 45.98 35.88 -70.15
N MET A 534 46.55 36.95 -69.58
CA MET A 534 47.75 37.60 -70.14
C MET A 534 48.95 36.65 -70.18
N ALA A 535 49.17 35.84 -69.12
CA ALA A 535 50.23 34.84 -69.09
C ALA A 535 50.03 33.71 -70.12
N THR A 536 48.79 33.26 -70.36
CA THR A 536 48.49 32.27 -71.41
C THR A 536 48.59 32.83 -72.82
N LEU A 537 48.32 34.13 -73.02
CA LEU A 537 48.51 34.81 -74.32
C LEU A 537 49.99 35.00 -74.63
N SER A 538 50.82 35.34 -73.64
CA SER A 538 52.27 35.45 -73.81
C SER A 538 52.98 34.11 -74.04
N ALA A 539 52.39 32.98 -73.61
CA ALA A 539 52.94 31.64 -73.82
C ALA A 539 52.58 31.03 -75.20
N ARG A 540 51.79 31.74 -76.01
CA ARG A 540 51.30 31.29 -77.33
C ARG A 540 51.93 32.03 -78.51
N ILE A 541 52.81 32.99 -78.22
CA ILE A 541 53.72 33.69 -79.14
C ILE A 541 55.10 33.07 -78.93
#